data_AF-A0A2N1TEM6-F1
#
_entry.id   AF-A0A2N1TEM6-F1
#
_cell.length_a   1.000
_cell.length_b   1.000
_cell.length_c   1.000
_cell.angle_alpha   90.00
_cell.angle_beta   90.00
_cell.angle_gamma   90.00
#
_symmetry.space_group_name_H-M   'P 1'
#
loop_
_entity.id
_entity.type
_entity.pdbx_description
1 polymer ?
#
loop_
_entity_poly.entity_id
_entity_poly.type
_entity_poly.pdbx_seq_one_letter_code
_entity_poly.pdbx_strand_id
1 'polypeptide(L)'
;MIRLKSGVTIPYNKDFDFFFKNLLDGIIDESRKIVDNSATPEDTMEGLNEVFLKEMMDNCIFVTHQLFELAKEYEEMSKFMVSGFIFNSLLLVIQTNKVLSDEAEEDNGETIH
;
A
#
# COMPACT_ATOMS: atom_id res chain seq x y z
N MET A 1 -15.19 -8.24 -8.50
CA MET A 1 -15.11 -6.77 -8.29
C MET A 1 -14.80 -6.54 -6.82
N ILE A 2 -13.98 -5.54 -6.50
CA ILE A 2 -13.64 -5.17 -5.11
C ILE A 2 -14.29 -3.83 -4.81
N ARG A 3 -14.99 -3.73 -3.69
CA ARG A 3 -15.55 -2.48 -3.17
C ARG A 3 -14.60 -1.90 -2.13
N LEU A 4 -14.44 -0.59 -2.13
CA LEU A 4 -13.76 0.15 -1.07
C LEU A 4 -14.77 0.62 -0.02
N LYS A 5 -14.29 1.02 1.17
CA LYS A 5 -15.14 1.54 2.25
C LYS A 5 -15.97 2.76 1.81
N SER A 6 -15.44 3.57 0.90
CA SER A 6 -16.13 4.72 0.29
C SER A 6 -17.29 4.34 -0.63
N GLY A 7 -17.42 3.06 -1.01
CA GLY A 7 -18.41 2.57 -1.98
C GLY A 7 -17.92 2.53 -3.42
N VAL A 8 -16.73 3.06 -3.71
CA VAL A 8 -16.08 2.92 -5.02
C VAL A 8 -15.82 1.46 -5.32
N THR A 9 -16.04 1.06 -6.58
CA THR A 9 -15.87 -0.32 -7.03
C THR A 9 -14.74 -0.40 -8.04
N ILE A 10 -13.80 -1.29 -7.77
CA ILE A 10 -12.66 -1.62 -8.64
C ILE A 10 -12.99 -2.92 -9.38
N PRO A 11 -13.10 -2.88 -10.72
CA PRO A 11 -13.40 -4.08 -11.50
C PRO A 11 -12.24 -5.07 -11.40
N TYR A 12 -12.57 -6.36 -11.32
CA TYR A 12 -11.55 -7.40 -11.44
C TYR A 12 -11.01 -7.44 -12.87
N ASN A 13 -9.70 -7.56 -13.03
CA ASN A 13 -9.04 -7.79 -14.30
C ASN A 13 -8.20 -9.07 -14.20
N LYS A 14 -8.21 -9.88 -15.26
CA LYS A 14 -7.36 -11.09 -15.37
C LYS A 14 -5.89 -10.74 -15.49
N ASP A 15 -5.56 -9.57 -16.03
CA ASP A 15 -4.25 -8.98 -15.89
C ASP A 15 -4.09 -8.53 -14.43
N PHE A 16 -3.37 -9.35 -13.67
CA PHE A 16 -3.21 -9.14 -12.24
C PHE A 16 -2.41 -7.88 -11.94
N ASP A 17 -1.35 -7.58 -12.71
CA ASP A 17 -0.51 -6.41 -12.44
C ASP A 17 -1.34 -5.13 -12.62
N PHE A 18 -2.18 -5.09 -13.65
CA PHE A 18 -3.13 -3.99 -13.86
C PHE A 18 -4.19 -3.94 -12.75
N PHE A 19 -4.77 -5.08 -12.37
CA PHE A 19 -5.78 -5.15 -11.30
C PHE A 19 -5.19 -4.69 -9.96
N PHE A 20 -4.03 -5.19 -9.59
CA PHE A 20 -3.36 -4.92 -8.33
C PHE A 20 -2.92 -3.47 -8.23
N LYS A 21 -2.35 -2.91 -9.30
CA LYS A 21 -2.03 -1.49 -9.35
C LYS A 21 -3.27 -0.61 -9.11
N ASN A 22 -4.35 -0.85 -9.84
CA ASN A 22 -5.59 -0.08 -9.67
C ASN A 22 -6.20 -0.26 -8.28
N LEU A 23 -6.05 -1.45 -7.68
CA LEU A 23 -6.47 -1.71 -6.31
C LEU A 23 -5.69 -0.86 -5.31
N LEU A 24 -4.36 -0.81 -5.43
CA LEU A 24 -3.51 0.01 -4.56
C LEU A 24 -3.79 1.50 -4.75
N ASP A 25 -3.82 1.98 -6.00
CA ASP A 25 -4.10 3.37 -6.34
C ASP A 25 -5.47 3.79 -5.78
N GLY A 26 -6.49 2.93 -5.95
CA GLY A 26 -7.83 3.17 -5.43
C GLY A 26 -7.88 3.26 -3.90
N ILE A 27 -7.16 2.39 -3.18
CA ILE A 27 -7.07 2.45 -1.71
C ILE A 27 -6.42 3.77 -1.28
N ILE A 28 -5.31 4.16 -1.90
CA ILE A 28 -4.57 5.37 -1.55
C ILE A 28 -5.43 6.62 -1.82
N ASP A 29 -6.00 6.72 -3.01
CA ASP A 29 -6.77 7.88 -3.45
C ASP A 29 -8.04 8.05 -2.61
N GLU A 30 -8.77 6.97 -2.35
CA GLU A 30 -10.00 7.06 -1.55
C GLU A 30 -9.72 7.34 -0.08
N SER A 31 -8.67 6.74 0.50
CA SER A 31 -8.24 7.08 1.87
C SER A 31 -7.83 8.55 1.97
N ARG A 32 -7.12 9.09 0.96
CA ARG A 32 -6.71 10.50 0.92
C ARG A 32 -7.90 11.44 0.79
N LYS A 33 -8.85 11.14 -0.10
CA LYS A 33 -10.09 11.92 -0.23
C LYS A 33 -10.88 12.00 1.08
N ILE A 34 -10.96 10.91 1.84
CA ILE A 34 -11.67 10.91 3.13
C ILE A 34 -11.01 11.89 4.09
N VAL A 35 -9.67 11.84 4.19
CA VAL A 35 -8.89 12.76 5.03
C VAL A 35 -9.11 14.20 4.59
N ASP A 36 -8.91 14.49 3.30
CA ASP A 36 -9.03 15.85 2.73
C ASP A 36 -10.43 16.44 2.94
N ASN A 37 -11.48 15.60 2.85
CA ASN A 37 -12.87 16.03 3.07
C ASN A 37 -13.23 16.21 4.55
N SER A 38 -12.46 15.61 5.46
CA SER A 38 -12.68 15.68 6.91
C SER A 38 -11.77 16.69 7.62
N ALA A 39 -10.73 17.17 6.92
CA ALA A 39 -9.74 18.08 7.46
C ALA A 39 -10.34 19.46 7.80
N THR A 40 -9.95 19.96 8.96
CA THR A 40 -10.30 21.28 9.48
C THR A 40 -9.05 22.15 9.60
N PRO A 41 -9.18 23.49 9.66
CA PRO A 41 -8.03 24.39 9.81
C PRO A 41 -7.24 24.20 11.12
N GLU A 42 -7.80 23.50 12.09
CA GLU A 42 -7.20 23.23 13.41
C GLU A 42 -6.37 21.93 13.42
N ASP A 43 -6.49 21.10 12.39
CA ASP A 43 -5.82 19.80 12.33
C ASP A 43 -4.32 19.94 12.06
N THR A 44 -3.53 19.18 12.80
CA THR A 44 -2.09 19.07 12.56
C THR A 44 -1.81 18.07 11.43
N MET A 45 -0.70 18.28 10.72
CA MET A 45 -0.26 17.34 9.68
C MET A 45 -0.04 15.92 10.24
N GLU A 46 0.41 15.81 11.49
CA GLU A 46 0.59 14.53 12.17
C GLU A 46 -0.75 13.83 12.45
N GLY A 47 -1.76 14.57 12.93
CA GLY A 47 -3.11 14.03 13.12
C GLY A 47 -3.76 13.57 11.81
N LEU A 48 -3.60 14.35 10.73
CA LEU A 48 -4.10 13.96 9.40
C LEU A 48 -3.40 12.70 8.86
N ASN A 49 -2.10 12.53 9.14
CA ASN A 49 -1.37 11.32 8.78
C ASN A 49 -1.87 10.09 9.55
N GLU A 50 -2.18 10.21 10.85
CA GLU A 50 -2.76 9.11 11.63
C GLU A 50 -4.14 8.70 11.08
N VAL A 51 -4.99 9.67 10.74
CA VAL A 51 -6.30 9.41 10.12
C VAL A 51 -6.12 8.72 8.76
N PHE A 52 -5.18 9.19 7.95
CA PHE A 52 -4.86 8.59 6.65
C PHE A 52 -4.44 7.11 6.79
N LEU A 53 -3.51 6.82 7.70
CA LEU A 53 -3.04 5.47 7.96
C LEU A 53 -4.18 4.56 8.47
N LYS A 54 -5.04 5.09 9.34
CA LYS A 54 -6.22 4.37 9.83
C LYS A 54 -7.20 4.04 8.69
N GLU A 55 -7.50 4.99 7.81
CA GLU A 55 -8.40 4.74 6.66
C GLU A 55 -7.78 3.77 5.64
N MET A 56 -6.47 3.87 5.39
CA MET A 56 -5.75 2.85 4.60
C MET A 56 -5.88 1.46 5.21
N MET A 57 -5.68 1.33 6.53
CA MET A 57 -5.79 0.05 7.23
C MET A 57 -7.21 -0.52 7.15
N ASP A 58 -8.24 0.29 7.36
CA ASP A 58 -9.64 -0.12 7.23
C ASP A 58 -9.94 -0.63 5.81
N ASN A 59 -9.48 0.08 4.78
CA ASN A 59 -9.63 -0.34 3.39
C ASN A 59 -8.89 -1.66 3.12
N CYS A 60 -7.66 -1.83 3.62
CA CYS A 60 -6.90 -3.07 3.49
C CYS A 60 -7.63 -4.26 4.12
N ILE A 61 -8.21 -4.10 5.31
CA ILE A 61 -9.00 -5.14 5.97
C ILE A 61 -10.21 -5.52 5.11
N PHE A 62 -10.95 -4.52 4.64
CA PHE A 62 -12.16 -4.74 3.83
C PHE A 62 -11.86 -5.41 2.48
N VAL A 63 -10.77 -5.02 1.83
CA VAL A 63 -10.29 -5.60 0.58
C VAL A 63 -9.84 -7.04 0.81
N THR A 64 -9.13 -7.32 1.90
CA THR A 64 -8.63 -8.66 2.22
C THR A 64 -9.76 -9.69 2.28
N HIS A 65 -10.88 -9.36 2.92
CA HIS A 65 -12.05 -10.24 2.94
C HIS A 65 -12.57 -10.57 1.53
N GLN A 66 -12.64 -9.58 0.65
CA GLN A 66 -13.13 -9.76 -0.71
C GLN A 66 -12.14 -10.54 -1.60
N LEU A 67 -10.84 -10.35 -1.38
CA LEU A 67 -9.78 -11.12 -2.04
C LEU A 67 -9.83 -12.60 -1.64
N PHE A 68 -10.13 -12.91 -0.36
CA PHE A 68 -10.32 -14.29 0.08
C PHE A 68 -11.57 -14.94 -0.51
N GLU A 69 -12.68 -14.21 -0.67
CA GLU A 69 -13.84 -14.75 -1.38
C GLU A 69 -13.53 -15.00 -2.85
N LEU A 70 -12.83 -14.07 -3.52
CA LEU A 70 -12.43 -14.24 -4.91
C LEU A 70 -11.44 -15.41 -5.11
N ALA A 71 -10.56 -15.64 -4.14
CA ALA A 71 -9.64 -16.76 -4.13
C ALA A 71 -10.34 -18.14 -4.07
N LYS A 72 -11.53 -18.23 -3.47
CA LYS A 72 -12.32 -19.48 -3.47
C LYS A 72 -12.80 -19.86 -4.87
N GLU A 73 -13.03 -18.86 -5.72
CA GLU A 73 -13.43 -19.06 -7.12
C GLU A 73 -12.23 -19.22 -8.06
N TYR A 74 -11.08 -18.60 -7.72
CA TYR A 74 -9.88 -18.55 -8.55
C TYR A 74 -8.60 -18.77 -7.72
N GLU A 75 -8.30 -20.03 -7.40
CA GLU A 75 -7.16 -20.40 -6.55
C GLU A 75 -5.81 -19.84 -7.06
N GLU A 76 -5.59 -19.84 -8.38
CA GLU A 76 -4.37 -19.31 -9.01
C GLU A 76 -4.13 -17.83 -8.73
N MET A 77 -5.20 -17.04 -8.59
CA MET A 77 -5.09 -15.63 -8.18
C MET A 77 -4.51 -15.51 -6.78
N SER A 78 -4.90 -16.39 -5.85
CA SER A 78 -4.40 -16.36 -4.47
C SER A 78 -2.92 -16.68 -4.40
N LYS A 79 -2.45 -17.67 -5.16
CA LYS A 79 -1.02 -18.01 -5.29
C LYS A 79 -0.23 -16.84 -5.85
N PHE A 80 -0.76 -16.19 -6.89
CA PHE A 80 -0.12 -15.01 -7.48
C PHE A 80 -0.04 -13.85 -6.47
N MET A 81 -1.13 -13.50 -5.80
CA MET A 81 -1.17 -12.44 -4.78
C MET A 81 -0.13 -12.67 -3.67
N VAL A 82 -0.06 -13.89 -3.14
CA VAL A 82 0.88 -14.24 -2.08
C VAL A 82 2.32 -14.13 -2.59
N SER A 83 2.61 -14.64 -3.79
CA SER A 83 3.94 -14.51 -4.40
C SER A 83 4.35 -13.06 -4.66
N GLY A 84 3.43 -12.24 -5.19
CA GLY A 84 3.64 -10.81 -5.43
C GLY A 84 3.85 -10.03 -4.13
N PHE A 85 3.09 -10.34 -3.07
CA PHE A 85 3.30 -9.75 -1.74
C PHE A 85 4.68 -10.07 -1.17
N ILE A 86 5.11 -11.34 -1.23
CA ILE A 86 6.44 -11.75 -0.76
C ILE A 86 7.53 -11.05 -1.57
N PHE A 87 7.40 -11.01 -2.90
CA PHE A 87 8.37 -10.35 -3.77
C PHE A 87 8.48 -8.85 -3.50
N ASN A 88 7.35 -8.14 -3.41
CA ASN A 88 7.34 -6.71 -3.10
C ASN A 88 7.92 -6.43 -1.70
N SER A 89 7.65 -7.29 -0.72
CA SER A 89 8.25 -7.16 0.62
C SER A 89 9.77 -7.30 0.59
N LEU A 90 10.30 -8.24 -0.21
CA LEU A 90 11.74 -8.38 -0.42
C LEU A 90 12.35 -7.16 -1.12
N LEU A 91 11.69 -6.61 -2.14
CA LEU A 91 12.15 -5.40 -2.82
C LEU A 91 12.24 -4.20 -1.86
N LEU A 92 11.24 -4.02 -0.99
CA LEU A 92 11.26 -2.96 0.03
C LEU A 92 12.44 -3.14 0.98
N VAL A 93 12.69 -4.37 1.46
CA VAL A 93 13.85 -4.65 2.32
C VAL A 93 15.17 -4.37 1.61
N ILE A 94 15.30 -4.75 0.33
CA ILE A 94 16.49 -4.46 -0.48
C ILE A 94 16.68 -2.95 -0.63
N GLN A 95 15.62 -2.20 -0.93
CA GLN A 95 15.68 -0.74 -1.07
C GLN A 95 16.08 -0.07 0.24
N THR A 96 15.48 -0.44 1.36
CA THR A 96 15.83 0.09 2.67
C THR A 96 17.27 -0.27 3.05
N ASN A 97 17.71 -1.51 2.80
CA ASN A 97 19.09 -1.91 3.08
C ASN A 97 20.10 -1.21 2.17
N LYS A 98 19.73 -0.90 0.93
CA LYS A 98 20.56 -0.11 0.01
C LYS A 98 20.68 1.34 0.46
N VAL A 99 19.59 1.95 0.91
CA VAL A 99 19.61 3.29 1.52
C VAL A 99 20.50 3.29 2.77
N LEU A 100 20.39 2.27 3.64
CA LEU A 100 21.24 2.14 4.83
C LEU A 100 22.72 1.84 4.51
N SER A 101 23.03 1.15 3.40
CA SER A 101 24.41 0.93 2.97
C SER A 101 25.03 2.17 2.35
N ASP A 102 24.27 2.93 1.58
CA ASP A 102 24.74 4.17 0.94
C ASP A 102 24.97 5.27 2.00
N GLU A 103 24.17 5.33 3.07
CA GLU A 103 24.37 6.23 4.23
C GLU A 103 25.60 5.85 5.08
N ALA A 104 26.01 4.57 5.11
CA ALA A 104 27.16 4.12 5.88
C ALA A 104 28.52 4.35 5.19
N GLU A 105 28.53 4.61 3.88
CA GLU A 105 29.76 4.89 3.12
C GLU A 105 30.18 6.37 3.12
N GLU A 106 29.31 7.31 3.52
CA GLU A 106 29.63 8.75 3.53
C GLU A 106 30.38 9.25 4.79
N ASP A 107 30.51 8.46 5.87
CA ASP A 107 31.13 8.92 7.15
C ASP A 107 32.58 8.45 7.40
N ASN A 108 33.22 7.75 6.45
CA ASN A 108 34.61 7.26 6.62
C ASN A 108 35.65 7.99 5.73
N GLY A 109 35.47 9.30 5.55
CA GLY A 109 36.25 10.12 4.62
C GLY A 109 37.22 11.14 5.22
N GLU A 110 37.30 11.37 6.53
CA GLU A 110 38.36 12.23 7.10
C GLU A 110 39.69 11.45 7.23
N THR A 111 40.39 11.38 6.10
CA THR A 111 41.80 11.01 6.05
C THR A 111 42.63 12.16 6.60
N ILE A 112 43.37 11.83 7.66
CA ILE A 112 44.44 12.61 8.29
C ILE A 112 45.35 13.27 7.24
N HIS A 113 45.51 14.60 7.34
CA HIS A 113 46.69 15.32 6.84
C HIS A 113 47.21 16.27 7.91
#